data_AF-A0A3A6MYF0-F1
#
_entry.id   AF-A0A3A6MYF0-F1
#
_cell.length_a   1.000
_cell.length_b   1.000
_cell.length_c   1.000
_cell.angle_alpha   90.00
_cell.angle_beta   90.00
_cell.angle_gamma   90.00
#
_symmetry.space_group_name_H-M   'P 1'
#
loop_
_entity.id
_entity.type
_entity.pdbx_description
1 polymer ?
#
loop_
_entity_poly.entity_id
_entity_poly.type
_entity_poly.pdbx_seq_one_letter_code
_entity_poly.pdbx_strand_id
1 'polypeptide(L)'
;MLAKCSNTVPQTSPAAELMRKSKEQAGALVSALQAHVVFLSEQLEKAVALLPTVAMYEKHAADLREYGGIESPEALIDKVVITPEREKELASLIRRKVAEWAKGHPTLAPLVPTVYGYIYGQFRRNFGCRRLSRVPPQEYQEIVEFIRTLRVPSLADFGPLAAVLMVNRAMFGISAARAAAVCGVSSRAIRHWETGENVPSPKNIPALARFLEMSERKVEHLAEQQRVFNGEQREERALSQRPAAQLERGDQIGETLSP
;
A
#
# COMPACT_ATOMS: atom_id res chain seq x y z
N MET A 1 -77.40 -73.25 6.65
CA MET A 1 -77.96 -71.94 7.04
C MET A 1 -76.94 -71.22 7.91
N LEU A 2 -76.01 -70.49 7.32
CA LEU A 2 -75.05 -69.64 8.05
C LEU A 2 -75.57 -68.21 8.02
N ALA A 3 -75.97 -67.70 9.19
CA ALA A 3 -76.42 -66.34 9.38
C ALA A 3 -75.26 -65.37 9.09
N LYS A 4 -75.39 -64.57 8.04
CA LYS A 4 -74.47 -63.46 7.74
C LYS A 4 -74.67 -62.40 8.82
N CYS A 5 -73.80 -62.39 9.83
CA CYS A 5 -73.68 -61.27 10.75
C CYS A 5 -73.24 -60.04 9.95
N SER A 6 -74.19 -59.14 9.68
CA SER A 6 -73.94 -57.84 9.07
C SER A 6 -73.01 -57.06 9.99
N ASN A 7 -71.72 -57.00 9.65
CA ASN A 7 -70.76 -56.10 10.29
C ASN A 7 -71.20 -54.66 10.00
N THR A 8 -71.93 -54.05 10.93
CA THR A 8 -72.14 -52.61 10.97
C THR A 8 -70.80 -51.95 11.28
N VAL A 9 -70.11 -51.50 10.24
CA VAL A 9 -68.92 -50.66 10.38
C VAL A 9 -69.35 -49.40 11.14
N PRO A 10 -68.80 -49.12 12.33
CA PRO A 10 -69.14 -47.93 13.08
C PRO A 10 -68.78 -46.70 12.23
N GLN A 11 -69.79 -45.89 11.87
CA GLN A 11 -69.55 -44.63 11.20
C GLN A 11 -68.80 -43.70 12.17
N THR A 12 -67.54 -43.42 11.86
CA THR A 12 -66.76 -42.43 12.58
C THR A 12 -67.40 -41.06 12.39
N SER A 13 -67.73 -40.38 13.49
CA SER A 13 -68.25 -39.01 13.47
C SER A 13 -67.29 -38.07 12.73
N PRO A 14 -67.77 -37.15 11.86
CA PRO A 14 -66.94 -36.15 11.18
C PRO A 14 -66.01 -35.36 12.12
N ALA A 15 -66.43 -35.14 13.37
CA ALA A 15 -65.61 -34.49 14.39
C ALA A 15 -64.37 -35.33 14.78
N ALA A 16 -64.50 -36.66 14.83
CA ALA A 16 -63.39 -37.56 15.12
C ALA A 16 -62.37 -37.59 13.97
N GLU A 17 -62.82 -37.49 12.72
CA GLU A 17 -61.94 -37.41 11.55
C GLU A 17 -61.17 -36.08 11.51
N LEU A 18 -61.84 -34.95 11.80
CA LEU A 18 -61.20 -33.63 11.89
C LEU A 18 -60.13 -33.60 13.01
N MET A 19 -60.44 -34.16 14.18
CA MET A 19 -59.50 -34.27 15.28
C MET A 19 -58.30 -35.17 14.92
N ARG A 20 -58.52 -36.25 14.15
CA ARG A 20 -57.43 -37.11 13.66
C ARG A 20 -56.52 -36.34 12.70
N LYS A 21 -57.07 -35.62 11.72
CA LYS A 21 -56.32 -34.80 10.76
C LYS A 21 -55.55 -33.68 11.47
N SER A 22 -56.17 -33.00 12.42
CA SER A 22 -55.51 -31.95 13.21
C SER A 22 -54.35 -32.51 14.04
N LYS A 23 -54.52 -33.68 14.66
CA LYS A 23 -53.45 -34.37 15.40
C LYS A 23 -52.31 -34.82 14.48
N GLU A 24 -52.62 -35.36 13.30
CA GLU A 24 -51.63 -35.73 12.28
C GLU A 24 -50.85 -34.50 11.79
N GLN A 25 -51.53 -33.39 11.51
CA GLN A 25 -50.90 -32.11 11.14
C GLN A 25 -50.02 -31.55 12.25
N ALA A 26 -50.50 -31.54 13.49
CA ALA A 26 -49.72 -31.11 14.64
C ALA A 26 -48.47 -31.99 14.84
N GLY A 27 -48.61 -33.31 14.68
CA GLY A 27 -47.48 -34.24 14.73
C GLY A 27 -46.45 -33.97 13.62
N ALA A 28 -46.91 -33.74 12.39
CA ALA A 28 -46.02 -33.39 11.27
C ALA A 28 -45.28 -32.07 11.52
N LEU A 29 -45.96 -31.06 12.07
CA LEU A 29 -45.35 -29.76 12.41
C LEU A 29 -44.32 -29.89 13.53
N VAL A 30 -44.60 -30.68 14.57
CA VAL A 30 -43.63 -30.96 15.64
C VAL A 30 -42.38 -31.65 15.08
N SER A 31 -42.55 -32.67 14.24
CA SER A 31 -41.42 -33.36 13.60
C SER A 31 -40.59 -32.42 12.72
N ALA A 32 -41.24 -31.53 11.96
CA ALA A 32 -40.55 -30.53 11.13
C ALA A 32 -39.76 -29.52 11.97
N LEU A 33 -40.31 -29.07 13.10
CA LEU A 33 -39.62 -28.20 14.05
C LEU A 33 -38.43 -28.90 14.70
N GLN A 34 -38.59 -30.16 15.10
CA GLN A 34 -37.49 -30.96 15.67
C GLN A 34 -36.33 -31.11 14.67
N ALA A 35 -36.63 -31.39 13.40
CA ALA A 35 -35.61 -31.46 12.35
C ALA A 35 -34.87 -30.11 12.17
N HIS A 36 -35.58 -28.99 12.22
CA HIS A 36 -34.95 -27.66 12.16
C HIS A 36 -34.06 -27.37 13.37
N VAL A 37 -34.49 -27.75 14.58
CA VAL A 37 -33.68 -27.57 15.80
C VAL A 37 -32.39 -28.36 15.71
N VAL A 38 -32.44 -29.62 15.25
CA VAL A 38 -31.22 -30.45 15.04
C VAL A 38 -30.30 -29.80 14.01
N PHE A 39 -30.84 -29.37 12.86
CA PHE A 39 -30.05 -28.69 11.84
C PHE A 39 -29.36 -27.43 12.37
N LEU A 40 -30.08 -26.57 13.11
CA LEU A 40 -29.51 -25.36 13.69
C LEU A 40 -28.44 -25.67 14.75
N SER A 41 -28.63 -26.73 15.55
CA SER A 41 -27.62 -27.19 16.50
C SER A 41 -26.33 -27.62 15.81
N GLU A 42 -26.42 -28.38 14.71
CA GLU A 42 -25.25 -28.78 13.92
C GLU A 42 -24.54 -27.58 13.29
N GLN A 43 -25.28 -26.57 12.81
CA GLN A 43 -24.66 -25.35 12.28
C GLN A 43 -23.99 -24.53 13.38
N LEU A 44 -24.59 -24.46 14.57
CA LEU A 44 -24.01 -23.78 15.72
C LEU A 44 -22.71 -24.48 16.18
N GLU A 45 -22.69 -25.81 16.25
CA GLU A 45 -21.49 -26.57 16.57
C GLU A 45 -20.36 -26.32 15.56
N LYS A 46 -20.67 -26.29 14.26
CA LYS A 46 -19.69 -25.94 13.22
C LYS A 46 -19.16 -24.53 13.38
N ALA A 47 -20.02 -23.55 13.69
CA ALA A 47 -19.60 -22.17 13.92
C ALA A 47 -18.72 -22.04 15.18
N VAL A 48 -19.07 -22.72 16.26
CA VAL A 48 -18.28 -22.77 17.51
C VAL A 48 -16.91 -23.39 17.26
N ALA A 49 -16.83 -24.46 16.45
CA ALA A 49 -15.57 -25.09 16.09
C ALA A 49 -14.61 -24.16 15.32
N LEU A 50 -15.12 -23.09 14.69
CA LEU A 50 -14.30 -22.09 13.99
C LEU A 50 -13.78 -20.97 14.91
N LEU A 51 -14.32 -20.81 16.12
CA LEU A 51 -13.93 -19.73 17.05
C LEU A 51 -12.42 -19.70 17.38
N PRO A 52 -11.73 -20.84 17.64
CA PRO A 52 -10.29 -20.82 17.90
C PRO A 52 -9.48 -20.32 16.70
N THR A 53 -9.91 -20.66 15.49
CA THR A 53 -9.30 -20.21 14.24
C THR A 53 -9.47 -18.71 14.07
N VAL A 54 -10.68 -18.18 14.31
CA VAL A 54 -10.95 -16.73 14.29
C VAL A 54 -10.08 -16.00 15.32
N ALA A 55 -10.02 -16.49 16.57
CA ALA A 55 -9.19 -15.89 17.61
C ALA A 55 -7.69 -15.89 17.27
N MET A 56 -7.19 -16.96 16.64
CA MET A 56 -5.82 -17.01 16.12
C MET A 56 -5.59 -15.93 15.04
N TYR A 57 -6.51 -15.78 14.09
CA TYR A 57 -6.41 -14.74 13.06
C TYR A 57 -6.51 -13.33 13.64
N GLU A 58 -7.37 -13.09 14.63
CA GLU A 58 -7.46 -11.80 15.32
C GLU A 58 -6.17 -11.46 16.07
N LYS A 59 -5.57 -12.44 16.74
CA LYS A 59 -4.27 -12.28 17.39
C LYS A 59 -3.19 -11.93 16.37
N HIS A 60 -3.08 -12.68 15.28
CA HIS A 60 -2.15 -12.35 14.20
C HIS A 60 -2.43 -10.96 13.60
N ALA A 61 -3.70 -10.59 13.41
CA ALA A 61 -4.06 -9.25 12.93
C ALA A 61 -3.66 -8.15 13.92
N ALA A 62 -3.73 -8.38 15.23
CA ALA A 62 -3.23 -7.46 16.25
C ALA A 62 -1.70 -7.31 16.18
N ASP A 63 -0.97 -8.42 16.06
CA ASP A 63 0.49 -8.40 15.87
C ASP A 63 0.84 -7.65 14.57
N LEU A 64 0.09 -7.87 13.49
CA LEU A 64 0.30 -7.20 12.19
C LEU A 64 -0.07 -5.71 12.22
N ARG A 65 -1.03 -5.29 13.04
CA ARG A 65 -1.29 -3.87 13.34
C ARG A 65 -0.07 -3.22 13.97
N GLU A 66 0.53 -3.88 14.97
CA GLU A 66 1.72 -3.40 15.66
C GLU A 66 2.93 -3.28 14.72
N TYR A 67 3.13 -4.27 13.83
CA TYR A 67 4.29 -4.29 12.92
C TYR A 67 4.10 -3.52 11.60
N GLY A 68 2.89 -3.06 11.25
CA GLY A 68 2.67 -2.49 9.92
C GLY A 68 1.37 -1.73 9.65
N GLY A 69 0.50 -1.51 10.63
CA GLY A 69 -0.76 -0.80 10.40
C GLY A 69 -1.70 -1.53 9.43
N ILE A 70 -1.81 -2.85 9.58
CA ILE A 70 -2.74 -3.68 8.78
C ILE A 70 -4.02 -3.85 9.58
N GLU A 71 -5.09 -3.17 9.21
CA GLU A 71 -6.30 -3.07 10.04
C GLU A 71 -7.16 -4.34 10.05
N SER A 72 -7.04 -5.21 9.04
CA SER A 72 -7.78 -6.47 8.95
C SER A 72 -6.98 -7.60 8.25
N PRO A 73 -7.36 -8.87 8.45
CA PRO A 73 -6.80 -10.01 7.71
C PRO A 73 -6.97 -9.91 6.18
N GLU A 74 -8.03 -9.29 5.69
CA GLU A 74 -8.26 -9.06 4.25
C GLU A 74 -7.26 -8.04 3.70
N ALA A 75 -6.96 -7.00 4.47
CA ALA A 75 -5.87 -6.07 4.14
C ALA A 75 -4.49 -6.76 4.16
N LEU A 76 -4.37 -7.98 4.71
CA LEU A 76 -3.17 -8.80 4.60
C LEU A 76 -3.00 -9.37 3.20
N ILE A 77 -4.10 -9.79 2.56
CA ILE A 77 -4.12 -10.34 1.20
C ILE A 77 -3.65 -9.26 0.21
N ASP A 78 -4.13 -8.03 0.40
CA ASP A 78 -3.70 -6.87 -0.39
C ASP A 78 -2.28 -6.39 -0.05
N LYS A 79 -1.71 -6.82 1.09
CA LYS A 79 -0.36 -6.44 1.54
C LYS A 79 0.62 -7.61 1.54
N VAL A 80 0.30 -8.75 0.89
CA VAL A 80 1.18 -9.91 0.87
C VAL A 80 2.53 -9.48 0.33
N VAL A 81 3.52 -9.57 1.21
CA VAL A 81 4.90 -9.15 1.01
C VAL A 81 5.43 -9.90 -0.22
N ILE A 82 5.94 -9.18 -1.23
CA ILE A 82 6.68 -9.84 -2.32
C ILE A 82 7.79 -10.71 -1.72
N THR A 83 8.04 -11.88 -2.30
CA THR A 83 9.05 -12.79 -1.75
C THR A 83 10.42 -12.10 -1.71
N PRO A 84 11.34 -12.49 -0.80
CA PRO A 84 12.70 -11.93 -0.76
C PRO A 84 13.42 -11.98 -2.11
N GLU A 85 13.14 -13.00 -2.93
CA GLU A 85 13.67 -13.16 -4.28
C GLU A 85 13.16 -12.06 -5.22
N ARG A 86 11.86 -11.76 -5.16
CA ARG A 86 11.25 -10.66 -5.92
C ARG A 86 11.77 -9.30 -5.46
N GLU A 87 11.92 -9.09 -4.16
CA GLU A 87 12.55 -7.86 -3.64
C GLU A 87 13.98 -7.70 -4.17
N LYS A 88 14.77 -8.79 -4.15
CA LYS A 88 16.12 -8.82 -4.70
C LYS A 88 16.13 -8.55 -6.21
N GLU A 89 15.14 -9.04 -6.95
CA GLU A 89 14.97 -8.76 -8.37
C GLU A 89 14.73 -7.26 -8.62
N LEU A 90 13.75 -6.65 -7.92
CA LEU A 90 13.46 -5.20 -8.04
C LEU A 90 14.68 -4.35 -7.68
N ALA A 91 15.35 -4.66 -6.57
CA ALA A 91 16.57 -3.97 -6.18
C ALA A 91 17.68 -4.11 -7.23
N SER A 92 17.82 -5.29 -7.84
CA SER A 92 18.78 -5.55 -8.92
C SER A 92 18.46 -4.74 -10.18
N LEU A 93 17.18 -4.58 -10.53
CA LEU A 93 16.75 -3.74 -11.65
C LEU A 93 17.13 -2.28 -11.42
N ILE A 94 16.84 -1.72 -10.24
CA ILE A 94 17.21 -0.35 -9.89
C ILE A 94 18.75 -0.19 -9.93
N ARG A 95 19.50 -1.12 -9.32
CA ARG A 95 20.98 -1.07 -9.33
C ARG A 95 21.54 -1.12 -10.74
N ARG A 96 21.03 -1.99 -11.60
CA ARG A 96 21.48 -2.10 -13.00
C ARG A 96 21.27 -0.78 -13.73
N LYS A 97 20.08 -0.18 -13.57
CA LYS A 97 19.73 1.09 -14.21
C LYS A 97 20.62 2.24 -13.75
N VAL A 98 20.87 2.35 -12.44
CA VAL A 98 21.80 3.36 -11.89
C VAL A 98 23.23 3.10 -12.36
N ALA A 99 23.66 1.85 -12.46
CA ALA A 99 24.99 1.50 -12.96
C ALA A 99 25.16 1.85 -14.44
N GLU A 100 24.15 1.59 -15.28
CA GLU A 100 24.15 1.99 -16.69
C GLU A 100 24.22 3.52 -16.85
N TRP A 101 23.44 4.26 -16.07
CA TRP A 101 23.54 5.72 -16.00
C TRP A 101 24.96 6.17 -15.59
N ALA A 102 25.54 5.56 -14.56
CA ALA A 102 26.87 5.92 -14.09
C ALA A 102 27.96 5.65 -15.14
N LYS A 103 27.80 4.62 -16.00
CA LYS A 103 28.70 4.38 -17.13
C LYS A 103 28.67 5.54 -18.13
N GLY A 104 27.50 6.14 -18.37
CA GLY A 104 27.36 7.33 -19.21
C GLY A 104 27.87 8.63 -18.56
N HIS A 105 28.07 8.62 -17.24
CA HIS A 105 28.53 9.78 -16.47
C HIS A 105 29.62 9.40 -15.45
N PRO A 106 30.83 9.01 -15.90
CA PRO A 106 31.89 8.54 -14.99
C PRO A 106 32.26 9.55 -13.89
N THR A 107 32.24 10.84 -14.20
CA THR A 107 32.49 11.92 -13.25
C THR A 107 31.45 11.99 -12.13
N LEU A 108 30.24 11.46 -12.35
CA LEU A 108 29.15 11.41 -11.39
C LEU A 108 29.04 10.08 -10.64
N ALA A 109 29.99 9.16 -10.83
CA ALA A 109 29.99 7.86 -10.12
C ALA A 109 29.85 7.96 -8.58
N PRO A 110 30.45 8.96 -7.88
CA PRO A 110 30.24 9.15 -6.44
C PRO A 110 28.77 9.41 -6.03
N LEU A 111 27.91 9.76 -6.99
CA LEU A 111 26.49 10.07 -6.78
C LEU A 111 25.58 8.84 -6.90
N VAL A 112 26.09 7.67 -7.31
CA VAL A 112 25.32 6.43 -7.44
C VAL A 112 24.40 6.15 -6.24
N PRO A 113 24.86 6.25 -4.97
CA PRO A 113 23.98 6.05 -3.81
C PRO A 113 22.85 7.07 -3.71
N THR A 114 23.09 8.32 -4.09
CA THR A 114 22.08 9.40 -4.07
C THR A 114 21.03 9.17 -5.15
N VAL A 115 21.46 8.85 -6.37
CA VAL A 115 20.54 8.54 -7.49
C VAL A 115 19.70 7.29 -7.18
N TYR A 116 20.33 6.25 -6.64
CA TYR A 116 19.61 5.06 -6.14
C TYR A 116 18.57 5.45 -5.09
N GLY A 117 18.96 6.25 -4.09
CA GLY A 117 18.06 6.72 -3.05
C GLY A 117 16.89 7.56 -3.58
N TYR A 118 17.10 8.33 -4.64
CA TYR A 118 16.06 9.11 -5.30
C TYR A 118 15.06 8.23 -6.06
N ILE A 119 15.56 7.29 -6.88
CA ILE A 119 14.70 6.33 -7.60
C ILE A 119 13.87 5.51 -6.60
N TYR A 120 14.51 5.05 -5.52
CA TYR A 120 13.82 4.37 -4.44
C TYR A 120 12.75 5.26 -3.79
N GLY A 121 13.03 6.55 -3.59
CA GLY A 121 12.06 7.53 -3.10
C GLY A 121 10.88 7.73 -4.04
N GLN A 122 11.12 7.77 -5.36
CA GLN A 122 10.08 7.84 -6.38
C GLN A 122 9.18 6.60 -6.34
N PHE A 123 9.78 5.42 -6.29
CA PHE A 123 9.06 4.16 -6.09
C PHE A 123 8.15 4.22 -4.85
N ARG A 124 8.70 4.63 -3.68
CA ARG A 124 7.91 4.72 -2.44
C ARG A 124 6.71 5.65 -2.54
N ARG A 125 6.83 6.75 -3.30
CA ARG A 125 5.77 7.73 -3.49
C ARG A 125 4.68 7.23 -4.44
N ASN A 126 5.07 6.61 -5.56
CA ASN A 126 4.12 6.14 -6.57
C ASN A 126 3.28 4.96 -6.08
N PHE A 127 3.87 4.06 -5.30
CA PHE A 127 3.19 2.84 -4.84
C PHE A 127 2.77 2.90 -3.36
N GLY A 128 2.91 4.04 -2.67
CA GLY A 128 2.61 4.17 -1.24
C GLY A 128 3.41 3.27 -0.30
N CYS A 129 4.37 2.51 -0.82
CA CYS A 129 5.09 1.49 -0.09
C CYS A 129 6.28 2.08 0.66
N ARG A 130 6.46 1.75 1.95
CA ARG A 130 7.65 2.19 2.71
C ARG A 130 8.90 1.36 2.38
N ARG A 131 8.71 0.12 1.94
CA ARG A 131 9.76 -0.86 1.60
C ARG A 131 9.38 -1.61 0.34
N LEU A 132 10.35 -2.01 -0.47
CA LEU A 132 10.11 -2.88 -1.64
C LEU A 132 9.42 -4.18 -1.21
N SER A 133 9.84 -4.76 -0.08
CA SER A 133 9.20 -5.94 0.49
C SER A 133 7.68 -5.80 0.73
N ARG A 134 7.14 -4.58 0.88
CA ARG A 134 5.73 -4.35 1.24
C ARG A 134 4.82 -4.06 0.05
N VAL A 135 5.29 -4.35 -1.15
CA VAL A 135 4.53 -4.22 -2.39
C VAL A 135 3.43 -5.27 -2.45
N PRO A 136 2.19 -4.90 -2.80
CA PRO A 136 1.14 -5.85 -3.14
C PRO A 136 1.55 -6.76 -4.32
N PRO A 137 1.36 -8.09 -4.27
CA PRO A 137 1.83 -8.97 -5.33
C PRO A 137 1.21 -8.68 -6.70
N GLN A 138 -0.04 -8.19 -6.73
CA GLN A 138 -0.74 -7.79 -7.95
C GLN A 138 -0.06 -6.62 -8.66
N GLU A 139 0.58 -5.71 -7.92
CA GLU A 139 1.28 -4.55 -8.47
C GLU A 139 2.72 -4.88 -8.93
N TYR A 140 3.18 -6.13 -8.75
CA TYR A 140 4.57 -6.49 -9.02
C TYR A 140 4.99 -6.18 -10.47
N GLN A 141 4.17 -6.56 -11.46
CA GLN A 141 4.49 -6.32 -12.87
C GLN A 141 4.45 -4.82 -13.21
N GLU A 142 3.50 -4.08 -12.63
CA GLU A 142 3.44 -2.62 -12.79
C GLU A 142 4.69 -1.94 -12.24
N ILE A 143 5.23 -2.43 -11.11
CA ILE A 143 6.46 -1.91 -10.52
C ILE A 143 7.68 -2.27 -11.36
N VAL A 144 7.75 -3.49 -11.87
CA VAL A 144 8.82 -3.90 -12.80
C VAL A 144 8.80 -2.97 -14.02
N GLU A 145 7.64 -2.73 -14.59
CA GLU A 145 7.49 -1.86 -15.76
C GLU A 145 7.78 -0.40 -15.44
N PHE A 146 7.32 0.09 -14.28
CA PHE A 146 7.69 1.40 -13.76
C PHE A 146 9.21 1.53 -13.66
N ILE A 147 9.92 0.58 -13.03
CA ILE A 147 11.38 0.62 -12.90
C ILE A 147 12.05 0.59 -14.28
N ARG A 148 11.53 -0.19 -15.24
CA ARG A 148 12.07 -0.27 -16.61
C ARG A 148 11.89 1.02 -17.39
N THR A 149 10.75 1.69 -17.25
CA THR A 149 10.42 2.94 -17.96
C THR A 149 10.92 4.20 -17.23
N LEU A 150 11.19 4.12 -15.93
CA LEU A 150 11.58 5.27 -15.10
C LEU A 150 12.85 5.94 -15.62
N ARG A 151 12.76 7.16 -16.13
CA ARG A 151 13.95 7.92 -16.50
C ARG A 151 14.85 8.14 -15.27
N VAL A 152 16.15 7.87 -15.39
CA VAL A 152 17.11 8.24 -14.35
C VAL A 152 17.20 9.77 -14.34
N PRO A 153 17.05 10.42 -13.17
CA PRO A 153 16.99 11.87 -13.12
C PRO A 153 18.29 12.50 -13.65
N SER A 154 18.14 13.57 -14.41
CA SER A 154 19.22 14.50 -14.69
C SER A 154 19.55 15.32 -13.45
N LEU A 155 20.73 15.95 -13.39
CA LEU A 155 21.07 16.84 -12.28
C LEU A 155 20.08 18.01 -12.14
N ALA A 156 19.52 18.49 -13.25
CA ALA A 156 18.54 19.57 -13.24
C ALA A 156 17.22 19.17 -12.55
N ASP A 157 16.89 17.87 -12.56
CA ASP A 157 15.64 17.35 -11.98
C ASP A 157 15.64 17.45 -10.43
N PHE A 158 16.81 17.65 -9.82
CA PHE A 158 16.95 17.85 -8.37
C PHE A 158 16.80 19.31 -7.95
N GLY A 159 16.84 20.25 -8.90
CA GLY A 159 16.85 21.69 -8.65
C GLY A 159 18.25 22.28 -8.51
N PRO A 160 18.34 23.63 -8.46
CA PRO A 160 19.59 24.36 -8.69
C PRO A 160 20.64 24.16 -7.60
N LEU A 161 20.25 24.26 -6.32
CA LEU A 161 21.19 24.05 -5.21
C LEU A 161 21.63 22.59 -5.13
N ALA A 162 20.69 21.66 -5.27
CA ALA A 162 20.95 20.23 -5.23
C ALA A 162 21.94 19.80 -6.32
N ALA A 163 21.73 20.28 -7.56
CA ALA A 163 22.62 20.04 -8.67
C ALA A 163 24.05 20.51 -8.39
N VAL A 164 24.21 21.75 -7.91
CA VAL A 164 25.53 22.33 -7.58
C VAL A 164 26.23 21.55 -6.47
N LEU A 165 25.49 21.13 -5.44
CA LEU A 165 26.01 20.34 -4.33
C LEU A 165 26.50 18.97 -4.79
N MET A 166 25.71 18.29 -5.62
CA MET A 166 26.04 17.00 -6.21
C MET A 166 27.24 17.08 -7.13
N VAL A 167 27.33 18.11 -7.99
CA VAL A 167 28.50 18.33 -8.86
C VAL A 167 29.76 18.54 -8.04
N ASN A 168 29.74 19.43 -7.03
CA ASN A 168 30.90 19.65 -6.16
C ASN A 168 31.34 18.37 -5.46
N ARG A 169 30.39 17.62 -4.89
CA ARG A 169 30.70 16.34 -4.26
C ARG A 169 31.32 15.34 -5.22
N ALA A 170 30.82 15.27 -6.45
CA ALA A 170 31.34 14.41 -7.49
C ALA A 170 32.76 14.81 -7.91
N MET A 171 33.03 16.11 -8.07
CA MET A 171 34.37 16.65 -8.37
C MET A 171 35.39 16.32 -7.27
N PHE A 172 35.00 16.42 -6.00
CA PHE A 172 35.87 16.04 -4.88
C PHE A 172 35.99 14.52 -4.69
N GLY A 173 35.18 13.70 -5.37
CA GLY A 173 35.19 12.26 -5.22
C GLY A 173 34.77 11.77 -3.82
N ILE A 174 34.01 12.58 -3.06
CA ILE A 174 33.66 12.26 -1.66
C ILE A 174 32.25 11.70 -1.50
N SER A 175 32.05 10.91 -0.45
CA SER A 175 30.72 10.42 -0.07
C SER A 175 29.87 11.51 0.57
N ALA A 176 28.54 11.35 0.57
CA ALA A 176 27.64 12.27 1.28
C ALA A 176 27.96 12.36 2.78
N ALA A 177 28.42 11.27 3.41
CA ALA A 177 28.85 11.27 4.79
C ALA A 177 30.09 12.13 5.02
N ARG A 178 31.07 12.08 4.11
CA ARG A 178 32.26 12.92 4.17
C ARG A 178 31.93 14.39 3.90
N ALA A 179 31.10 14.68 2.91
CA ALA A 179 30.61 16.05 2.65
C ALA A 179 29.89 16.62 3.88
N ALA A 180 29.07 15.82 4.56
CA ALA A 180 28.39 16.22 5.78
C ALA A 180 29.38 16.56 6.91
N ALA A 181 30.43 15.76 7.08
CA ALA A 181 31.48 16.03 8.05
C ALA A 181 32.22 17.35 7.75
N VAL A 182 32.52 17.64 6.47
CA VAL A 182 33.14 18.90 6.04
C VAL A 182 32.23 20.10 6.33
N CYS A 183 30.93 19.96 6.10
CA CYS A 183 29.95 21.00 6.38
C CYS A 183 29.54 21.11 7.86
N GLY A 184 29.97 20.19 8.73
CA GLY A 184 29.55 20.15 10.13
C GLY A 184 28.05 19.84 10.32
N VAL A 185 27.47 19.00 9.46
CA VAL A 185 26.05 18.62 9.51
C VAL A 185 25.87 17.09 9.47
N SER A 186 24.64 16.61 9.65
CA SER A 186 24.34 15.18 9.53
C SER A 186 24.33 14.74 8.07
N SER A 187 24.70 13.48 7.80
CA SER A 187 24.61 12.89 6.44
C SER A 187 23.18 12.89 5.90
N ARG A 188 22.19 12.82 6.80
CA ARG A 188 20.78 12.95 6.45
C ARG A 188 20.46 14.35 5.90
N ALA A 189 21.02 15.41 6.47
CA ALA A 189 20.81 16.78 5.99
C ALA A 189 21.35 16.95 4.56
N ILE A 190 22.60 16.54 4.29
CA ILE A 190 23.16 16.55 2.93
C ILE A 190 22.28 15.79 1.96
N ARG A 191 21.84 14.58 2.30
CA ARG A 191 20.96 13.78 1.44
C ARG A 191 19.63 14.49 1.16
N HIS A 192 19.00 15.10 2.16
CA HIS A 192 17.76 15.84 1.97
C HIS A 192 17.96 17.07 1.07
N TRP A 193 19.13 17.73 1.13
CA TRP A 193 19.44 18.85 0.25
C TRP A 193 19.75 18.40 -1.18
N GLU A 194 20.54 17.33 -1.36
CA GLU A 194 20.84 16.73 -2.68
C GLU A 194 19.61 16.17 -3.38
N THR A 195 18.59 15.74 -2.63
CA THR A 195 17.35 15.21 -3.22
C THR A 195 16.26 16.25 -3.41
N GLY A 196 16.53 17.51 -3.04
CA GLY A 196 15.53 18.58 -3.06
C GLY A 196 14.40 18.38 -2.05
N GLU A 197 14.49 17.42 -1.12
CA GLU A 197 13.45 17.21 -0.10
C GLU A 197 13.34 18.42 0.84
N ASN A 198 14.49 18.97 1.24
CA ASN A 198 14.60 20.16 2.09
C ASN A 198 15.63 21.16 1.54
N VAL A 199 15.51 22.41 1.98
CA VAL A 199 16.48 23.48 1.72
C VAL A 199 17.30 23.72 3.00
N PRO A 200 18.60 24.05 2.92
CA PRO A 200 19.39 24.40 4.10
C PRO A 200 18.79 25.62 4.83
N SER A 201 18.78 25.57 6.17
CA SER A 201 18.45 26.74 7.00
C SER A 201 19.56 27.80 6.94
N PRO A 202 19.27 29.09 7.22
CA PRO A 202 20.27 30.17 7.19
C PRO A 202 21.56 29.86 7.96
N LYS A 203 21.48 29.22 9.13
CA LYS A 203 22.65 28.81 9.93
C LYS A 203 23.65 27.88 9.21
N ASN A 204 23.22 27.18 8.16
CA ASN A 204 24.07 26.24 7.41
C ASN A 204 24.68 26.87 6.15
N ILE A 205 24.24 28.08 5.77
CA ILE A 205 24.72 28.77 4.57
C ILE A 205 26.23 29.04 4.62
N PRO A 206 26.83 29.53 5.73
CA PRO A 206 28.28 29.75 5.77
C PRO A 206 29.10 28.48 5.57
N ALA A 207 28.63 27.34 6.08
CA ALA A 207 29.29 26.05 5.90
C ALA A 207 29.21 25.55 4.45
N LEU A 208 28.04 25.68 3.82
CA LEU A 208 27.86 25.35 2.41
C LEU A 208 28.65 26.28 1.49
N ALA A 209 28.72 27.58 1.80
CA ALA A 209 29.50 28.56 1.04
C ALA A 209 30.99 28.18 1.02
N ARG A 210 31.55 27.77 2.16
CA ARG A 210 32.92 27.23 2.23
C ARG A 210 33.09 25.94 1.45
N PHE A 211 32.14 25.00 1.58
CA PHE A 211 32.22 23.71 0.88
C PHE A 211 32.12 23.85 -0.65
N LEU A 212 31.30 24.79 -1.14
CA LEU A 212 31.06 25.03 -2.55
C LEU A 212 32.04 26.04 -3.17
N GLU A 213 32.91 26.64 -2.36
CA GLU A 213 33.80 27.74 -2.76
C GLU A 213 33.04 28.91 -3.41
N MET A 214 31.92 29.31 -2.79
CA MET A 214 31.04 30.40 -3.26
C MET A 214 30.79 31.43 -2.16
N SER A 215 30.31 32.61 -2.53
CA SER A 215 29.82 33.58 -1.54
C SER A 215 28.51 33.11 -0.89
N GLU A 216 28.32 33.47 0.38
CA GLU A 216 27.09 33.15 1.12
C GLU A 216 25.84 33.64 0.38
N ARG A 217 25.87 34.87 -0.14
CA ARG A 217 24.79 35.44 -0.95
C ARG A 217 24.40 34.57 -2.16
N LYS A 218 25.39 33.96 -2.83
CA LYS A 218 25.12 33.07 -3.97
C LYS A 218 24.47 31.77 -3.51
N VAL A 219 24.92 31.20 -2.39
CA VAL A 219 24.31 29.99 -1.80
C VAL A 219 22.89 30.28 -1.31
N GLU A 220 22.63 31.43 -0.70
CA GLU A 220 21.27 31.87 -0.32
C GLU A 220 20.37 31.99 -1.54
N HIS A 221 20.86 32.60 -2.62
CA HIS A 221 20.10 32.70 -3.87
C HIS A 221 19.76 31.32 -4.44
N LEU A 222 20.72 30.38 -4.49
CA LEU A 222 20.47 29.00 -4.91
C LEU A 222 19.46 28.29 -3.99
N ALA A 223 19.53 28.53 -2.68
CA ALA A 223 18.60 27.98 -1.72
C ALA A 223 17.17 28.52 -1.92
N GLU A 224 17.01 29.79 -2.28
CA GLU A 224 15.72 30.37 -2.64
C GLU A 224 15.17 29.76 -3.92
N GLN A 225 15.98 29.70 -4.98
CA GLN A 225 15.57 29.06 -6.23
C GLN A 225 15.19 27.59 -6.02
N GLN A 226 15.89 26.87 -5.14
CA GLN A 226 15.54 25.51 -4.77
C GLN A 226 14.18 25.44 -4.06
N ARG A 227 13.85 26.42 -3.21
CA ARG A 227 12.54 26.47 -2.53
C ARG A 227 11.41 26.65 -3.53
N VAL A 228 11.58 27.55 -4.52
CA VAL A 228 10.62 27.76 -5.61
C VAL A 228 10.46 26.48 -6.43
N PHE A 229 11.56 25.89 -6.89
CA PHE A 229 11.57 24.62 -7.63
C PHE A 229 10.84 23.51 -6.86
N ASN A 230 11.09 23.40 -5.56
CA ASN A 230 10.41 22.42 -4.70
C ASN A 230 8.90 22.68 -4.57
N GLY A 231 8.48 23.95 -4.61
CA GLY A 231 7.07 24.34 -4.60
C GLY A 231 6.37 23.91 -5.89
N GLU A 232 6.94 24.25 -7.04
CA GLU A 232 6.44 23.87 -8.37
C GLU A 232 6.32 22.35 -8.51
N GLN A 233 7.37 21.62 -8.11
CA GLN A 233 7.37 20.15 -8.11
C GLN A 233 6.30 19.53 -7.20
N ARG A 234 5.94 20.19 -6.09
CA ARG A 234 4.86 19.70 -5.21
C ARG A 234 3.50 19.95 -5.83
N GLU A 235 3.30 21.09 -6.47
CA GLU A 235 2.06 21.43 -7.16
C GLU A 235 1.82 20.52 -8.37
N GLU A 236 2.84 20.33 -9.22
CA GLU A 236 2.80 19.39 -10.34
C GLU A 236 2.45 17.97 -9.86
N ARG A 237 3.10 17.50 -8.79
CA ARG A 237 2.77 16.19 -8.19
C ARG A 237 1.36 16.13 -7.63
N ALA A 238 0.88 17.17 -6.97
CA ALA A 238 -0.48 17.21 -6.43
C ALA A 238 -1.52 17.14 -7.55
N LEU A 239 -1.21 17.68 -8.73
CA LEU A 239 -2.05 17.57 -9.93
C LEU A 239 -1.97 16.17 -10.56
N SER A 240 -0.78 15.58 -10.70
CA SER A 240 -0.60 14.23 -11.27
C SER A 240 -1.10 13.10 -10.36
N GLN A 241 -1.08 13.30 -9.05
CA GLN A 241 -1.54 12.31 -8.06
C GLN A 241 -3.03 12.43 -7.74
N ARG A 242 -3.79 13.32 -8.41
CA ARG A 242 -5.26 13.25 -8.34
C ARG A 242 -5.68 11.88 -8.86
N PRO A 243 -6.25 11.01 -8.02
CA PRO A 243 -6.52 9.64 -8.41
C PRO A 243 -7.45 9.64 -9.62
N ALA A 244 -7.10 8.87 -10.67
CA ALA A 244 -7.97 8.66 -11.83
C ALA A 244 -9.40 8.23 -11.42
N ALA A 245 -9.51 7.55 -10.26
CA ALA A 245 -10.76 7.15 -9.63
C ALA A 245 -11.65 8.32 -9.10
N GLN A 246 -11.17 9.56 -9.05
CA GLN A 246 -12.00 10.74 -8.79
C GLN A 246 -12.60 11.35 -10.07
N LEU A 247 -11.98 11.12 -11.24
CA LEU A 247 -12.55 11.51 -12.52
C LEU A 247 -13.68 10.56 -12.93
N GLU A 248 -13.54 9.24 -12.71
CA GLU A 248 -14.60 8.28 -13.07
C GLU A 248 -15.81 8.26 -12.12
N ARG A 249 -15.67 8.76 -10.87
CA ARG A 249 -16.80 8.90 -9.94
C ARG A 249 -17.62 10.18 -10.12
N GLY A 250 -17.09 11.17 -10.84
CA GLY A 250 -17.81 12.41 -11.15
C GLY A 250 -18.90 12.23 -12.21
N ASP A 251 -18.70 11.30 -13.15
CA ASP A 251 -19.65 11.07 -14.26
C ASP A 251 -20.86 10.20 -13.88
N GLN A 252 -20.80 9.38 -12.83
CA GLN A 252 -21.91 8.50 -12.46
C GLN A 252 -22.99 9.15 -11.56
N ILE A 253 -22.75 10.34 -11.03
CA ILE A 253 -23.73 11.04 -10.16
C ILE A 253 -24.69 11.93 -10.97
N GLY A 254 -24.42 12.14 -12.27
CA GLY A 254 -25.22 12.99 -13.15
C GLY A 254 -26.43 12.33 -13.84
N GLU A 255 -26.52 10.98 -13.87
CA GLU A 255 -27.55 10.27 -14.66
C GLU A 255 -28.76 9.74 -13.89
N THR A 256 -28.81 9.89 -12.56
CA THR A 256 -29.93 9.36 -11.73
C THR A 256 -30.93 10.41 -11.23
N LEU A 257 -30.85 11.66 -11.71
CA LEU A 257 -31.81 12.71 -11.39
C LEU A 257 -32.41 13.34 -12.66
N SER A 258 -33.12 12.54 -13.44
CA SER A 258 -34.23 13.03 -14.27
C SER A 258 -35.54 12.46 -13.70
N PRO A 259 -36.55 13.31 -13.41
CA PRO A 259 -37.84 12.90 -12.86
C PRO A 259 -38.71 12.12 -13.86
#